data_AF-A0A970C5M9-F1
#
_entry.id   AF-A0A970C5M9-F1
#
_cell.length_a   1.000
_cell.length_b   1.000
_cell.length_c   1.000
_cell.angle_alpha   90.00
_cell.angle_beta   90.00
_cell.angle_gamma   90.00
#
_symmetry.space_group_name_H-M   'P 1'
#
loop_
_entity.id
_entity.type
_entity.pdbx_description
1 polymer ?
#
loop_
_entity_poly.entity_id
_entity_poly.type
_entity_poly.pdbx_seq_one_letter_code
_entity_poly.pdbx_strand_id
1 'polypeptide(L)'
;MNRWMKTLAIGGVALLIGLTTTTAMAQQGGQGRGDRGDRPAFDPEQMRQRMMERTRERLGVKDDAEWKVIEQRLTKVMEARRDVGFGGMGMGMFGRGPGQRGGQQGDQAQDRRARFGATPMPEAEALRNAIESNAPAAEIKQKLEAYRNAVKDRRAKLAQAEKDLKAVLTVRQEAQLVLDGMLSAE
;
A
#
# COMPACT_ATOMS: atom_id res chain seq x y z
N MET A 1 39.95 43.02 12.23
CA MET A 1 41.36 43.34 11.88
C MET A 1 42.19 42.07 12.01
N ASN A 2 43.10 41.68 11.12
CA ASN A 2 43.16 41.85 9.66
C ASN A 2 44.01 40.72 9.04
N ARG A 3 43.73 40.37 7.78
CA ARG A 3 44.34 39.30 6.98
C ARG A 3 45.87 39.44 6.81
N TRP A 4 46.67 38.43 7.18
CA TRP A 4 48.10 38.23 6.86
C TRP A 4 48.35 36.69 6.82
N MET A 5 48.57 35.95 5.72
CA MET A 5 49.44 36.05 4.52
C MET A 5 50.88 35.53 4.70
N LYS A 6 51.15 34.29 4.23
CA LYS A 6 52.43 33.67 3.77
C LYS A 6 52.07 32.55 2.76
N THR A 7 52.46 32.47 1.47
CA THR A 7 53.79 32.30 0.80
C THR A 7 54.53 31.02 1.25
N LEU A 8 55.11 30.11 0.43
CA LEU A 8 55.62 30.03 -0.96
C LEU A 8 55.53 28.53 -1.47
N ALA A 9 55.35 28.20 -2.77
CA ALA A 9 56.37 27.79 -3.80
C ALA A 9 57.29 26.57 -3.45
N ILE A 10 57.73 25.65 -4.35
CA ILE A 10 57.59 25.47 -5.84
C ILE A 10 57.95 24.01 -6.28
N GLY A 11 57.56 23.55 -7.49
CA GLY A 11 58.22 22.45 -8.26
C GLY A 11 57.35 21.23 -8.65
N GLY A 12 57.38 20.70 -9.90
CA GLY A 12 58.03 21.20 -11.12
C GLY A 12 57.86 20.31 -12.38
N VAL A 13 58.10 20.93 -13.55
CA VAL A 13 58.46 20.38 -14.89
C VAL A 13 57.44 19.52 -15.67
N ALA A 14 57.32 19.82 -16.98
CA ALA A 14 56.43 19.19 -17.95
C ALA A 14 57.20 18.52 -19.10
N LEU A 15 56.63 17.43 -19.65
CA LEU A 15 56.91 16.75 -20.93
C LEU A 15 55.60 15.95 -21.24
N LEU A 16 55.06 15.77 -22.45
CA LEU A 16 55.35 16.22 -23.83
C LEU A 16 54.01 16.51 -24.56
N ILE A 17 54.06 16.95 -25.82
CA ILE A 17 52.91 17.00 -26.76
C ILE A 17 53.26 16.20 -28.02
N GLY A 18 52.32 15.43 -28.59
CA GLY A 18 52.39 15.08 -30.01
C GLY A 18 51.64 13.84 -30.52
N LEU A 19 50.68 14.09 -31.43
CA LEU A 19 50.34 13.29 -32.62
C LEU A 19 49.36 12.09 -32.54
N THR A 20 48.11 12.41 -32.94
CA THR A 20 47.30 11.74 -34.00
C THR A 20 46.95 10.25 -33.93
N THR A 21 45.64 9.97 -33.90
CA THR A 21 44.96 9.21 -34.97
C THR A 21 43.45 9.48 -34.99
N THR A 22 42.80 9.17 -36.12
CA THR A 22 41.48 9.69 -36.51
C THR A 22 40.28 8.80 -36.15
N THR A 23 39.13 9.47 -35.99
CA THR A 23 37.76 8.97 -36.26
C THR A 23 37.24 7.70 -35.58
N ALA A 24 36.40 7.88 -34.56
CA ALA A 24 35.17 7.07 -34.36
C ALA A 24 34.16 7.82 -33.48
N MET A 25 33.44 8.82 -34.04
CA MET A 25 32.22 9.31 -33.40
C MET A 25 31.10 8.28 -33.60
N ALA A 26 31.02 7.32 -32.69
CA ALA A 26 30.01 6.28 -32.71
C ALA A 26 28.62 6.84 -32.32
N GLN A 27 27.71 6.80 -33.30
CA GLN A 27 26.26 6.75 -33.13
C GLN A 27 25.63 7.80 -32.20
N GLN A 28 25.30 8.94 -32.82
CA GLN A 28 24.05 9.65 -32.55
C GLN A 28 22.85 8.66 -32.63
N GLY A 29 22.36 8.17 -31.50
CA GLY A 29 21.29 7.19 -31.47
C GLY A 29 20.81 6.85 -30.07
N GLY A 30 19.81 7.58 -29.57
CA GLY A 30 19.19 7.26 -28.28
C GLY A 30 18.45 8.42 -27.63
N GLN A 31 17.21 8.66 -28.05
CA GLN A 31 16.24 9.40 -27.23
C GLN A 31 15.86 8.53 -26.02
N GLY A 32 16.70 8.63 -24.98
CA GLY A 32 16.70 7.83 -23.75
C GLY A 32 15.56 8.12 -22.77
N ARG A 33 14.33 8.05 -23.26
CA ARG A 33 13.19 7.43 -22.56
C ARG A 33 13.07 7.67 -21.04
N GLY A 34 12.54 8.84 -20.70
CA GLY A 34 11.72 9.00 -19.49
C GLY A 34 12.48 9.49 -18.26
N ASP A 35 12.44 10.80 -18.10
CA ASP A 35 12.38 11.45 -16.79
C ASP A 35 11.19 10.86 -16.01
N ARG A 36 11.43 9.75 -15.31
CA ARG A 36 10.51 9.19 -14.31
C ARG A 36 10.86 9.85 -12.99
N GLY A 37 10.65 11.16 -12.92
CA GLY A 37 10.91 11.97 -11.76
C GLY A 37 10.35 11.34 -10.49
N ASP A 38 11.08 11.57 -9.40
CA ASP A 38 10.82 11.09 -8.04
C ASP A 38 9.33 11.04 -7.72
N ARG A 39 8.73 9.84 -7.80
CA ARG A 39 7.44 9.59 -7.16
C ARG A 39 7.71 9.67 -5.66
N PRO A 40 7.17 10.67 -4.93
CA PRO A 40 7.47 10.83 -3.52
C PRO A 40 7.18 9.53 -2.79
N ALA A 41 8.08 9.14 -1.88
CA ALA A 41 7.89 7.94 -1.06
C ALA A 41 6.55 8.05 -0.33
N PHE A 42 5.58 7.25 -0.78
CA PHE A 42 4.18 7.32 -0.38
C PHE A 42 4.03 6.66 0.99
N ASP A 43 4.47 7.38 2.03
CA ASP A 43 4.49 6.93 3.41
C ASP A 43 3.08 6.50 3.87
N PRO A 44 2.85 5.20 4.11
CA PRO A 44 1.57 4.66 4.57
C PRO A 44 1.09 5.31 5.87
N GLU A 45 2.00 5.71 6.75
CA GLU A 45 1.68 6.19 8.09
C GLU A 45 1.19 7.63 8.04
N GLN A 46 1.89 8.52 7.32
CA GLN A 46 1.47 9.90 7.10
C GLN A 46 0.09 10.00 6.40
N MET A 47 -0.26 9.05 5.54
CA MET A 47 -1.62 9.07 4.95
C MET A 47 -2.69 8.61 5.92
N ARG A 48 -2.41 7.62 6.77
CA ARG A 48 -3.34 7.24 7.84
C ARG A 48 -3.57 8.45 8.75
N GLN A 49 -2.51 9.12 9.19
CA GLN A 49 -2.59 10.38 9.96
C GLN A 49 -3.45 11.43 9.24
N ARG A 50 -3.10 11.82 8.00
CA ARG A 50 -3.86 12.83 7.21
C ARG A 50 -5.31 12.45 6.92
N MET A 51 -5.66 11.16 6.94
CA MET A 51 -7.03 10.71 6.78
C MET A 51 -7.79 10.72 8.10
N MET A 52 -7.14 10.35 9.21
CA MET A 52 -7.70 10.42 10.56
C MET A 52 -7.97 11.88 10.99
N GLU A 53 -7.03 12.80 10.72
CA GLU A 53 -7.20 14.24 10.93
C GLU A 53 -8.44 14.80 10.20
N ARG A 54 -8.56 14.54 8.89
CA ARG A 54 -9.75 14.93 8.10
C ARG A 54 -11.03 14.31 8.63
N THR A 55 -10.95 13.10 9.17
CA THR A 55 -12.11 12.43 9.75
C THR A 55 -12.53 13.13 11.05
N ARG A 56 -11.57 13.47 11.92
CA ARG A 56 -11.81 14.26 13.13
C ARG A 56 -12.51 15.58 12.83
N GLU A 57 -11.99 16.33 11.84
CA GLU A 57 -12.55 17.61 11.40
C GLU A 57 -13.99 17.45 10.90
N ARG A 58 -14.25 16.45 10.06
CA ARG A 58 -15.60 16.14 9.53
C ARG A 58 -16.59 15.79 10.63
N LEU A 59 -16.18 14.92 11.55
CA LEU A 59 -16.98 14.53 12.72
C LEU A 59 -17.15 15.66 13.74
N GLY A 60 -16.38 16.75 13.62
CA GLY A 60 -16.46 17.93 14.48
C GLY A 60 -15.99 17.68 15.91
N VAL A 61 -15.17 16.65 16.14
CA VAL A 61 -14.75 16.21 17.48
C VAL A 61 -13.70 17.16 18.04
N LYS A 62 -14.14 18.06 18.92
CA LYS A 62 -13.27 19.05 19.57
C LYS A 62 -12.49 18.46 20.75
N ASP A 63 -13.09 17.55 21.50
CA ASP A 63 -12.47 16.95 22.68
C ASP A 63 -11.44 15.87 22.29
N ASP A 64 -10.24 15.92 22.88
CA ASP A 64 -9.16 14.97 22.58
C ASP A 64 -9.40 13.57 23.16
N ALA A 65 -10.14 13.45 24.28
CA ALA A 65 -10.43 12.16 24.89
C ALA A 65 -11.55 11.42 24.12
N GLU A 66 -12.61 12.12 23.73
CA GLU A 66 -13.63 11.62 22.80
C GLU A 66 -12.98 11.19 21.49
N TRP A 67 -12.14 12.05 20.89
CA TRP A 67 -11.44 11.73 19.65
C TRP A 67 -10.60 10.46 19.79
N LYS A 68 -9.79 10.34 20.86
CA LYS A 68 -8.94 9.17 21.07
C LYS A 68 -9.72 7.86 21.17
N VAL A 69 -10.93 7.87 21.77
CA VAL A 69 -11.80 6.70 21.84
C VAL A 69 -12.41 6.34 20.47
N ILE A 70 -12.83 7.35 19.70
CA ILE A 70 -13.33 7.19 18.33
C ILE A 70 -12.22 6.67 17.41
N GLU A 71 -11.04 7.28 17.45
CA GLU A 71 -9.84 6.93 16.68
C GLU A 71 -9.44 5.46 16.85
N GLN A 72 -9.38 4.98 18.10
CA GLN A 72 -9.06 3.59 18.39
C GLN A 72 -10.09 2.61 17.81
N ARG A 73 -11.38 2.95 17.82
CA ARG A 73 -12.45 2.09 17.29
C ARG A 73 -12.53 2.17 15.76
N LEU A 74 -12.36 3.34 15.18
CA LEU A 74 -12.27 3.55 13.74
C LEU A 74 -11.05 2.83 13.15
N THR A 75 -9.91 2.83 13.83
CA THR A 75 -8.73 2.05 13.43
C THR A 75 -9.05 0.55 13.34
N LYS A 76 -9.70 -0.02 14.36
CA LYS A 76 -10.17 -1.41 14.36
C LYS A 76 -11.14 -1.71 13.22
N VAL A 77 -12.08 -0.79 12.91
CA VAL A 77 -12.98 -0.93 11.75
C VAL A 77 -12.17 -0.97 10.45
N MET A 78 -11.22 -0.05 10.25
CA MET A 78 -10.39 -0.02 9.04
C MET A 78 -9.50 -1.27 8.87
N GLU A 79 -8.97 -1.80 9.97
CA GLU A 79 -8.23 -3.07 9.99
C GLU A 79 -9.14 -4.25 9.61
N ALA A 80 -10.29 -4.40 10.27
CA ALA A 80 -11.25 -5.47 9.97
C ALA A 80 -11.82 -5.36 8.54
N ARG A 81 -12.03 -4.14 8.03
CA ARG A 81 -12.42 -3.90 6.62
C ARG A 81 -11.32 -4.34 5.65
N ARG A 82 -10.05 -4.16 5.99
CA ARG A 82 -8.93 -4.65 5.19
C ARG A 82 -8.89 -6.18 5.15
N ASP A 83 -9.09 -6.82 6.31
CA ASP A 83 -9.14 -8.28 6.43
C ASP A 83 -10.26 -8.89 5.57
N VAL A 84 -11.45 -8.27 5.55
CA VAL A 84 -12.60 -8.69 4.75
C VAL A 84 -12.42 -8.38 3.25
N GLY A 85 -12.02 -7.15 2.92
CA GLY A 85 -12.01 -6.64 1.55
C GLY A 85 -11.07 -7.42 0.63
N PHE A 86 -9.93 -7.87 1.16
CA PHE A 86 -9.00 -8.70 0.42
C PHE A 86 -9.48 -10.17 0.29
N GLY A 87 -10.26 -10.65 1.27
CA GLY A 87 -10.64 -12.06 1.38
C GLY A 87 -11.65 -12.56 0.35
N GLY A 88 -12.47 -11.71 -0.29
CA GLY A 88 -13.59 -12.22 -1.11
C GLY A 88 -14.16 -11.38 -2.26
N MET A 89 -13.96 -10.05 -2.34
CA MET A 89 -14.54 -9.28 -3.46
C MET A 89 -13.91 -7.90 -3.77
N GLY A 90 -13.01 -7.36 -2.94
CA GLY A 90 -12.47 -5.99 -3.12
C GLY A 90 -11.35 -5.83 -4.15
N MET A 91 -10.71 -6.93 -4.59
CA MET A 91 -9.52 -6.89 -5.47
C MET A 91 -9.84 -7.00 -6.98
N GLY A 92 -11.12 -6.96 -7.38
CA GLY A 92 -11.53 -7.06 -8.79
C GLY A 92 -11.39 -5.75 -9.58
N MET A 93 -11.53 -4.60 -8.92
CA MET A 93 -11.70 -3.28 -9.56
C MET A 93 -10.40 -2.47 -9.74
N PHE A 94 -9.42 -2.59 -8.83
CA PHE A 94 -8.24 -1.71 -8.80
C PHE A 94 -6.95 -2.30 -9.41
N GLY A 95 -7.03 -3.48 -10.04
CA GLY A 95 -5.85 -4.17 -10.59
C GLY A 95 -5.96 -4.67 -12.03
N ARG A 96 -7.15 -4.66 -12.64
CA ARG A 96 -7.38 -5.28 -13.96
C ARG A 96 -7.43 -4.25 -15.08
N GLY A 97 -6.33 -3.53 -15.27
CA GLY A 97 -6.09 -2.81 -16.52
C GLY A 97 -6.08 -3.79 -17.71
N PRO A 98 -6.75 -3.49 -18.83
CA PRO A 98 -6.77 -4.38 -19.99
C PRO A 98 -5.40 -4.36 -20.69
N GLY A 99 -4.51 -5.29 -20.34
CA GLY A 99 -3.18 -5.35 -20.95
C GLY A 99 -2.31 -6.58 -20.64
N GLN A 100 -2.31 -7.10 -19.40
CA GLN A 100 -1.39 -8.20 -19.02
C GLN A 100 -2.08 -9.58 -19.00
N ARG A 101 -2.01 -10.27 -20.15
CA ARG A 101 -2.22 -11.72 -20.25
C ARG A 101 -0.90 -12.39 -20.62
N GLY A 102 -0.09 -12.78 -19.64
CA GLY A 102 1.12 -13.58 -19.86
C GLY A 102 2.11 -13.57 -18.70
N GLY A 103 2.48 -14.77 -18.22
CA GLY A 103 3.66 -15.03 -17.39
C GLY A 103 3.58 -14.63 -15.90
N GLN A 104 4.23 -15.45 -15.05
CA GLN A 104 4.67 -15.14 -13.66
C GLN A 104 3.67 -14.37 -12.78
N GLN A 105 2.67 -15.09 -12.22
CA GLN A 105 1.62 -14.51 -11.35
C GLN A 105 1.58 -15.00 -9.90
N GLY A 106 2.56 -15.79 -9.45
CA GLY A 106 2.74 -16.13 -8.03
C GLY A 106 3.30 -14.95 -7.23
N ASP A 107 4.60 -14.73 -7.33
CA ASP A 107 5.34 -13.77 -6.49
C ASP A 107 4.83 -12.33 -6.66
N GLN A 108 4.57 -11.90 -7.90
CA GLN A 108 4.05 -10.57 -8.19
C GLN A 108 2.63 -10.32 -7.63
N ALA A 109 1.86 -11.36 -7.28
CA ALA A 109 0.57 -11.19 -6.61
C ALA A 109 0.76 -11.02 -5.09
N GLN A 110 1.78 -11.64 -4.51
CA GLN A 110 2.12 -11.53 -3.09
C GLN A 110 2.82 -10.19 -2.80
N ASP A 111 3.74 -9.74 -3.65
CA ASP A 111 4.32 -8.39 -3.60
C ASP A 111 3.24 -7.29 -3.73
N ARG A 112 2.26 -7.48 -4.61
CA ARG A 112 1.13 -6.54 -4.72
C ARG A 112 0.23 -6.57 -3.48
N ARG A 113 0.02 -7.72 -2.83
CA ARG A 113 -0.69 -7.83 -1.54
C ARG A 113 0.03 -7.03 -0.44
N ALA A 114 1.33 -7.27 -0.29
CA ALA A 114 2.16 -6.59 0.69
C ALA A 114 2.18 -5.07 0.46
N ARG A 115 2.29 -4.63 -0.81
CA ARG A 115 2.31 -3.21 -1.20
C ARG A 115 1.00 -2.45 -0.91
N PHE A 116 -0.14 -3.15 -0.87
CA PHE A 116 -1.42 -2.58 -0.40
C PHE A 116 -1.73 -2.88 1.07
N GLY A 117 -0.74 -3.39 1.82
CA GLY A 117 -0.83 -3.61 3.27
C GLY A 117 -1.88 -4.63 3.70
N ALA A 118 -2.29 -5.52 2.80
CA ALA A 118 -3.38 -6.47 3.03
C ALA A 118 -2.92 -7.68 3.85
N THR A 119 -3.67 -8.00 4.90
CA THR A 119 -3.41 -9.16 5.77
C THR A 119 -3.51 -10.47 4.98
N PRO A 120 -2.51 -11.36 5.04
CA PRO A 120 -2.55 -12.63 4.32
C PRO A 120 -3.77 -13.48 4.72
N MET A 121 -4.20 -14.36 3.82
CA MET A 121 -5.31 -15.27 4.06
C MET A 121 -4.90 -16.69 3.67
N PRO A 122 -4.35 -17.48 4.60
CA PRO A 122 -3.73 -18.77 4.30
C PRO A 122 -4.76 -19.78 3.76
N GLU A 123 -6.03 -19.70 4.17
CA GLU A 123 -7.10 -20.56 3.66
C GLU A 123 -7.40 -20.27 2.17
N ALA A 124 -7.29 -19.01 1.76
CA ALA A 124 -7.49 -18.60 0.37
C ALA A 124 -6.29 -18.97 -0.53
N GLU A 125 -5.09 -19.05 0.03
CA GLU A 125 -3.89 -19.59 -0.63
C GLU A 125 -3.97 -21.12 -0.73
N ALA A 126 -4.32 -21.81 0.36
CA ALA A 126 -4.51 -23.27 0.35
C ALA A 126 -5.61 -23.73 -0.62
N LEU A 127 -6.72 -22.98 -0.74
CA LEU A 127 -7.76 -23.26 -1.73
C LEU A 127 -7.28 -23.03 -3.18
N ARG A 128 -6.52 -21.94 -3.43
CA ARG A 128 -5.93 -21.68 -4.76
C ARG A 128 -4.96 -22.79 -5.14
N ASN A 129 -4.04 -23.15 -4.25
CA ASN A 129 -3.06 -24.19 -4.50
C ASN A 129 -3.73 -25.55 -4.78
N ALA A 130 -4.82 -25.89 -4.09
CA ALA A 130 -5.58 -27.12 -4.36
C ALA A 130 -6.31 -27.11 -5.72
N ILE A 131 -6.73 -25.94 -6.20
CA ILE A 131 -7.30 -25.80 -7.55
C ILE A 131 -6.19 -25.88 -8.61
N GLU A 132 -5.05 -25.22 -8.38
CA GLU A 132 -3.91 -25.16 -9.29
C GLU A 132 -3.18 -26.51 -9.41
N SER A 133 -3.10 -27.29 -8.33
CA SER A 133 -2.59 -28.67 -8.34
C SER A 133 -3.59 -29.70 -8.87
N ASN A 134 -4.81 -29.27 -9.21
CA ASN A 134 -5.91 -30.12 -9.68
C ASN A 134 -6.25 -31.25 -8.65
N ALA A 135 -6.29 -30.88 -7.37
CA ALA A 135 -6.47 -31.80 -6.25
C ALA A 135 -7.83 -32.54 -6.28
N PRO A 136 -7.96 -33.69 -5.60
CA PRO A 136 -9.21 -34.43 -5.54
C PRO A 136 -10.38 -33.57 -5.01
N ALA A 137 -11.58 -33.77 -5.55
CA ALA A 137 -12.77 -32.98 -5.20
C ALA A 137 -13.08 -32.92 -3.70
N ALA A 138 -12.74 -33.98 -2.95
CA ALA A 138 -12.86 -34.02 -1.50
C ALA A 138 -11.93 -33.00 -0.79
N GLU A 139 -10.68 -32.86 -1.26
CA GLU A 139 -9.73 -31.89 -0.72
C GLU A 139 -10.17 -30.46 -1.07
N ILE A 140 -10.54 -30.20 -2.33
CA ILE A 140 -11.04 -28.87 -2.75
C ILE A 140 -12.26 -28.47 -1.91
N LYS A 141 -13.19 -29.40 -1.64
CA LYS A 141 -14.35 -29.16 -0.76
C LYS A 141 -13.91 -28.78 0.66
N GLN A 142 -12.93 -29.49 1.24
CA GLN A 142 -12.40 -29.20 2.57
C GLN A 142 -11.72 -27.81 2.64
N LYS A 143 -10.87 -27.47 1.66
CA LYS A 143 -10.23 -26.13 1.61
C LYS A 143 -11.25 -25.02 1.40
N LEU A 144 -12.30 -25.27 0.61
CA LEU A 144 -13.39 -24.32 0.36
C LEU A 144 -14.20 -24.05 1.63
N GLU A 145 -14.45 -25.07 2.45
CA GLU A 145 -15.12 -24.92 3.75
C GLU A 145 -14.28 -24.12 4.74
N ALA A 146 -12.97 -24.44 4.87
CA ALA A 146 -12.04 -23.66 5.69
C ALA A 146 -12.00 -22.18 5.27
N TYR A 147 -11.90 -21.90 3.96
CA TYR A 147 -11.94 -20.55 3.42
C TYR A 147 -13.27 -19.83 3.71
N ARG A 148 -14.43 -20.49 3.57
CA ARG A 148 -15.74 -19.93 3.90
C ARG A 148 -15.85 -19.55 5.39
N ASN A 149 -15.35 -20.41 6.28
CA ASN A 149 -15.32 -20.15 7.72
C ASN A 149 -14.42 -18.95 8.02
N ALA A 150 -13.20 -18.89 7.47
CA ALA A 150 -12.30 -17.75 7.64
C ALA A 150 -12.89 -16.42 7.08
N VAL A 151 -13.65 -16.45 5.98
CA VAL A 151 -14.40 -15.27 5.50
C VAL A 151 -15.51 -14.87 6.48
N LYS A 152 -16.25 -15.83 7.02
CA LYS A 152 -17.32 -15.60 8.01
C LYS A 152 -16.77 -14.95 9.28
N ASP A 153 -15.65 -15.46 9.81
CA ASP A 153 -15.01 -14.94 11.02
C ASP A 153 -14.48 -13.52 10.83
N ARG A 154 -13.87 -13.22 9.68
CA ARG A 154 -13.44 -11.86 9.33
C ARG A 154 -14.63 -10.89 9.24
N ARG A 155 -15.75 -11.32 8.65
CA ARG A 155 -16.99 -10.53 8.60
C ARG A 155 -17.60 -10.30 9.98
N ALA A 156 -17.57 -11.30 10.86
CA ALA A 156 -18.05 -11.17 12.24
C ALA A 156 -17.18 -10.19 13.04
N LYS A 157 -15.85 -10.22 12.88
CA LYS A 157 -14.94 -9.23 13.48
C LYS A 157 -15.22 -7.81 12.98
N LEU A 158 -15.49 -7.65 11.68
CA LEU A 158 -15.89 -6.36 11.12
C LEU A 158 -17.20 -5.85 11.74
N ALA A 159 -18.26 -6.67 11.75
CA ALA A 159 -19.54 -6.29 12.33
C ALA A 159 -19.42 -5.91 13.82
N GLN A 160 -18.59 -6.63 14.60
CA GLN A 160 -18.32 -6.26 15.99
C GLN A 160 -17.54 -4.94 16.11
N ALA A 161 -16.52 -4.71 15.29
CA ALA A 161 -15.78 -3.44 15.29
C ALA A 161 -16.67 -2.25 14.89
N GLU A 162 -17.58 -2.43 13.92
CA GLU A 162 -18.54 -1.41 13.51
C GLU A 162 -19.55 -1.12 14.63
N LYS A 163 -20.07 -2.16 15.31
CA LYS A 163 -20.93 -2.02 16.49
C LYS A 163 -20.21 -1.30 17.64
N ASP A 164 -18.96 -1.67 17.90
CA ASP A 164 -18.13 -1.03 18.92
C ASP A 164 -17.89 0.45 18.60
N LEU A 165 -17.69 0.81 17.33
CA LEU A 165 -17.58 2.20 16.90
C LEU A 165 -18.92 2.94 17.06
N LYS A 166 -20.03 2.41 16.52
CA LYS A 166 -21.38 2.99 16.66
C LYS A 166 -21.74 3.30 18.13
N ALA A 167 -21.33 2.44 19.07
CA ALA A 167 -21.59 2.61 20.51
C ALA A 167 -20.92 3.82 21.19
N VAL A 168 -20.00 4.54 20.52
CA VAL A 168 -19.38 5.78 21.03
C VAL A 168 -19.64 7.01 20.16
N LEU A 169 -20.44 6.87 19.12
CA LEU A 169 -20.76 7.96 18.20
C LEU A 169 -22.13 8.56 18.52
N THR A 170 -22.24 9.86 18.25
CA THR A 170 -23.54 10.52 18.08
C THR A 170 -24.15 10.15 16.72
N VAL A 171 -25.47 10.22 16.61
CA VAL A 171 -26.22 9.94 15.36
C VAL A 171 -25.69 10.76 14.17
N ARG A 172 -25.26 12.02 14.41
CA ARG A 172 -24.63 12.87 13.38
C ARG A 172 -23.31 12.27 12.89
N GLN A 173 -22.44 11.86 13.81
CA GLN A 173 -21.12 11.31 13.46
C GLN A 173 -21.27 9.95 12.74
N GLU A 174 -22.20 9.10 13.18
CA GLU A 174 -22.53 7.84 12.48
C GLU A 174 -22.98 8.13 11.05
N ALA A 175 -23.94 9.04 10.85
CA ALA A 175 -24.43 9.40 9.52
C ALA A 175 -23.30 9.92 8.60
N GLN A 176 -22.34 10.69 9.15
CA GLN A 176 -21.17 11.16 8.40
C GLN A 176 -20.23 10.00 8.00
N LEU A 177 -19.95 9.06 8.91
CA LEU A 177 -19.13 7.88 8.58
C LEU A 177 -19.82 6.92 7.60
N VAL A 178 -21.15 6.82 7.62
CA VAL A 178 -21.93 6.06 6.63
C VAL A 178 -21.84 6.72 5.25
N LEU A 179 -22.00 8.05 5.16
CA LEU A 179 -21.85 8.81 3.91
C LEU A 179 -20.42 8.75 3.35
N ASP A 180 -19.40 8.79 4.22
CA ASP A 180 -18.00 8.60 3.84
C ASP A 180 -17.65 7.13 3.52
N GLY A 181 -18.62 6.21 3.63
CA GLY A 181 -18.45 4.78 3.36
C GLY A 181 -17.55 4.05 4.36
N MET A 182 -17.24 4.67 5.51
CA MET A 182 -16.42 4.11 6.59
C MET A 182 -17.20 3.20 7.54
N LEU A 183 -18.51 3.45 7.69
CA LEU A 183 -19.46 2.56 8.35
C LEU A 183 -20.44 1.95 7.34
N SER A 184 -21.02 0.81 7.71
CA SER A 184 -22.15 0.19 7.02
C SER A 184 -23.45 0.94 7.34
N ALA A 185 -24.33 1.05 6.34
CA ALA A 185 -25.65 1.69 6.48
C ALA A 185 -26.71 0.77 7.12
N GLU A 186 -26.32 -0.44 7.52
CA GLU A 186 -27.13 -1.51 8.10
C GLU A 186 -26.85 -1.69 9.62
#